data_AF-A0A5J5U2T5-F1
#
_entry.id   AF-A0A5J5U2T5-F1
#
_cell.length_a   1.000
_cell.length_b   1.000
_cell.length_c   1.000
_cell.angle_alpha   90.00
_cell.angle_beta   90.00
_cell.angle_gamma   90.00
#
_symmetry.space_group_name_H-M   'P 1'
#
loop_
_entity.id
_entity.type
_entity.pdbx_description
1 polymer ?
#
loop_
_entity_poly.entity_id
_entity_poly.type
_entity_poly.pdbx_seq_one_letter_code
_entity_poly.pdbx_strand_id
1 'polypeptide(L)'
;MEDGECIATEAPKAPVTKERKIGTDLEKYIAKPYVARALQAADVGNPDGTKGYPDNGMTVLQQHVAFFDQNNDGVVYPWETFKGIRDLGFDPFSSFVITFVINAAFSYRTLPGWVPNPLLPIYIERIHRDKHGSDSATYDTEGRTCSPSMHSQSPTIYHSRSCGR
;
A
#
# COMPACT_ATOMS: atom_id res chain seq x y z
N MET A 1 0.39 -38.75 4.51
CA MET A 1 0.92 -37.51 3.93
C MET A 1 0.61 -36.46 4.97
N GLU A 2 1.62 -36.03 5.72
CA GLU A 2 1.44 -35.15 6.86
C GLU A 2 0.96 -33.79 6.38
N ASP A 3 -0.08 -33.30 7.04
CA ASP A 3 -0.85 -32.08 6.78
C ASP A 3 0.02 -30.80 6.74
N GLY A 4 1.30 -30.91 7.15
CA GLY A 4 2.28 -29.83 7.19
C GLY A 4 2.99 -29.51 5.87
N GLU A 5 2.96 -30.38 4.87
CA GLU A 5 3.63 -30.10 3.58
C GLU A 5 2.84 -29.06 2.75
N CYS A 6 1.53 -28.96 2.95
CA CYS A 6 0.65 -28.06 2.19
C CYS A 6 0.78 -26.57 2.59
N ILE A 7 1.40 -26.26 3.73
CA ILE A 7 1.58 -24.89 4.24
C ILE A 7 3.01 -24.72 4.79
N ALA A 8 4.01 -25.13 4.02
CA ALA A 8 5.41 -24.95 4.40
C ALA A 8 5.76 -23.45 4.47
N THR A 9 6.02 -22.93 5.68
CA THR A 9 6.47 -21.55 5.89
C THR A 9 7.99 -21.38 5.86
N GLU A 10 8.73 -22.49 5.78
CA GLU A 10 10.19 -22.52 5.72
C GLU A 10 10.64 -23.19 4.42
N ALA A 11 11.60 -22.57 3.73
CA ALA A 11 12.18 -23.08 2.49
C ALA A 11 13.61 -23.58 2.74
N PRO A 12 13.94 -24.87 2.49
CA PRO A 12 15.26 -25.43 2.78
C PRO A 12 16.43 -24.72 2.08
N LYS A 13 16.18 -24.15 0.89
CA LYS A 13 17.18 -23.40 0.12
C LYS A 13 17.32 -21.93 0.54
N ALA A 14 16.49 -21.45 1.47
CA ALA A 14 16.50 -20.07 1.96
C ALA A 14 16.46 -20.05 3.50
N PRO A 15 17.62 -20.24 4.18
CA PRO A 15 17.71 -20.33 5.64
C PRO A 15 17.08 -19.14 6.39
N VAL A 16 17.06 -17.95 5.77
CA VAL A 16 16.43 -16.74 6.31
C VAL A 16 14.94 -16.94 6.64
N THR A 17 14.24 -17.84 5.96
CA THR A 17 12.82 -18.15 6.24
C THR A 17 12.62 -18.90 7.57
N LYS A 18 13.63 -19.66 8.01
CA LYS A 18 13.67 -20.31 9.32
C LYS A 18 14.07 -19.34 10.44
N GLU A 19 14.96 -18.39 10.13
CA GLU A 19 15.39 -17.35 11.07
C GLU A 19 14.30 -16.30 11.30
N ARG A 20 13.59 -15.89 10.24
CA ARG A 20 12.52 -14.88 10.26
C ARG A 20 11.17 -15.55 10.20
N LYS A 21 10.73 -16.09 11.33
CA LYS A 21 9.43 -16.75 11.46
C LYS A 21 8.29 -15.77 11.21
N ILE A 22 7.28 -16.25 10.48
CA ILE A 22 6.03 -15.51 10.26
C ILE A 22 5.18 -15.61 11.53
N GLY A 23 4.54 -14.51 11.92
CA GLY A 23 3.57 -14.51 13.02
C GLY A 23 2.34 -15.34 12.64
N THR A 24 2.15 -16.48 13.29
CA THR A 24 1.02 -17.40 13.03
C THR A 24 -0.22 -17.09 13.88
N ASP A 25 -0.12 -16.15 14.84
CA ASP A 25 -1.16 -15.86 15.82
C ASP A 25 -1.73 -14.44 15.72
N LEU A 26 -1.64 -13.83 14.52
CA LEU A 26 -2.19 -12.50 14.22
C LEU A 26 -3.69 -12.38 14.53
N GLU A 27 -4.44 -13.47 14.46
CA GLU A 27 -5.88 -13.50 14.79
C GLU A 27 -6.19 -13.12 16.24
N LYS A 28 -5.22 -13.26 17.16
CA LYS A 28 -5.37 -12.84 18.56
C LYS A 28 -5.47 -11.33 18.71
N TYR A 29 -4.88 -10.59 17.77
CA TYR A 29 -4.75 -9.14 17.84
C TYR A 29 -5.64 -8.45 16.82
N ILE A 30 -5.76 -9.01 15.62
CA ILE A 30 -6.44 -8.41 14.48
C ILE A 30 -7.56 -9.36 14.03
N ALA A 31 -8.81 -8.88 14.06
CA ALA A 31 -9.93 -9.65 13.55
C ALA A 31 -9.77 -9.93 12.04
N LYS A 32 -9.91 -11.19 11.61
CA LYS A 32 -9.81 -11.62 10.20
C LYS A 32 -8.60 -11.00 9.48
N PRO A 33 -7.36 -11.32 9.90
CA PRO A 33 -6.15 -10.67 9.39
C PRO A 33 -5.93 -10.97 7.91
N TYR A 34 -6.51 -12.02 7.34
CA TYR A 34 -6.46 -12.31 5.91
C TYR A 34 -7.36 -11.41 5.03
N VAL A 35 -8.15 -10.51 5.61
CA VAL A 35 -9.04 -9.60 4.87
C VAL A 35 -8.38 -8.23 4.71
N ALA A 36 -8.27 -7.76 3.46
CA ALA A 36 -7.82 -6.40 3.18
C ALA A 36 -8.86 -5.38 3.66
N ARG A 37 -8.41 -4.33 4.36
CA ARG A 37 -9.28 -3.30 4.92
C ARG A 37 -9.26 -2.04 4.06
N ALA A 38 -10.43 -1.54 3.70
CA ALA A 38 -10.54 -0.36 2.86
C ALA A 38 -10.27 0.95 3.60
N LEU A 39 -10.80 1.11 4.82
CA LEU A 39 -10.84 2.40 5.51
C LEU A 39 -9.80 2.56 6.62
N GLN A 40 -9.22 1.46 7.10
CA GLN A 40 -8.39 1.47 8.31
C GLN A 40 -7.09 0.69 8.10
N ALA A 41 -5.98 1.32 8.48
CA ALA A 41 -4.67 0.70 8.56
C ALA A 41 -4.49 -0.02 9.91
N ALA A 42 -5.05 -1.23 10.03
CA ALA A 42 -4.95 -2.02 11.25
C ALA A 42 -3.56 -2.67 11.40
N ASP A 43 -2.99 -2.58 12.60
CA ASP A 43 -1.76 -3.27 13.00
C ASP A 43 -1.90 -3.90 14.40
N VAL A 44 -0.85 -4.57 14.89
CA VAL A 44 -0.89 -5.29 16.18
C VAL A 44 -1.06 -4.33 17.37
N GLY A 45 -0.51 -3.12 17.30
CA GLY A 45 -0.65 -2.07 18.32
C GLY A 45 -1.96 -1.27 18.17
N ASN A 46 -2.47 -1.15 16.95
CA ASN A 46 -3.71 -0.45 16.61
C ASN A 46 -4.65 -1.34 15.77
N PRO A 47 -5.33 -2.34 16.37
CA PRO A 47 -6.16 -3.31 15.63
C PRO A 47 -7.32 -2.70 14.84
N ASP A 48 -7.80 -1.54 15.29
CA ASP A 48 -8.89 -0.78 14.67
C ASP A 48 -8.37 0.45 13.89
N GLY A 49 -7.04 0.52 13.67
CA GLY A 49 -6.37 1.70 13.12
C GLY A 49 -6.32 2.88 14.08
N THR A 50 -6.00 4.06 13.55
CA THR A 50 -5.93 5.30 14.33
C THR A 50 -7.32 5.72 14.81
N LYS A 51 -7.54 5.70 16.13
CA LYS A 51 -8.83 6.07 16.73
C LYS A 51 -9.18 7.52 16.42
N GLY A 52 -10.42 7.74 15.95
CA GLY A 52 -10.95 9.07 15.68
C GLY A 52 -10.41 9.75 14.41
N TYR A 53 -9.62 9.05 13.59
CA TYR A 53 -9.20 9.54 12.30
C TYR A 53 -10.37 9.47 11.30
N PRO A 54 -10.82 10.59 10.71
CA PRO A 54 -11.89 10.58 9.72
C PRO A 54 -11.37 9.99 8.40
N ASP A 55 -11.91 8.84 8.00
CA ASP A 55 -11.54 8.19 6.73
C ASP A 55 -12.09 8.92 5.49
N ASN A 56 -13.12 9.76 5.67
CA ASN A 56 -13.83 10.50 4.60
C ASN A 56 -14.30 9.60 3.44
N GLY A 57 -14.55 8.31 3.70
CA GLY A 57 -14.89 7.33 2.66
C GLY A 57 -13.76 7.01 1.68
N MET A 58 -12.53 7.42 1.97
CA MET A 58 -11.35 7.16 1.16
C MET A 58 -10.71 5.81 1.50
N THR A 59 -10.14 5.14 0.50
CA THR A 59 -9.30 3.96 0.75
C THR A 59 -8.04 4.34 1.53
N VAL A 60 -7.39 3.39 2.21
CA VAL A 60 -6.16 3.68 2.96
C VAL A 60 -5.07 4.28 2.05
N LEU A 61 -4.95 3.82 0.80
CA LEU A 61 -4.03 4.42 -0.17
C LEU A 61 -4.42 5.87 -0.52
N GLN A 62 -5.71 6.15 -0.69
CA GLN A 62 -6.18 7.52 -0.92
C GLN A 62 -5.92 8.42 0.29
N GLN A 63 -6.19 7.94 1.51
CA GLN A 63 -5.87 8.66 2.76
C GLN A 63 -4.37 8.95 2.86
N HIS A 64 -3.51 8.00 2.48
CA HIS A 64 -2.06 8.19 2.45
C HIS A 64 -1.65 9.33 1.52
N VAL A 65 -2.24 9.41 0.33
CA VAL A 65 -1.93 10.50 -0.63
C VAL A 65 -2.60 11.81 -0.23
N ALA A 66 -3.78 11.76 0.37
CA ALA A 66 -4.51 12.93 0.87
C ALA A 66 -3.74 13.72 1.94
N PHE A 67 -2.75 13.11 2.61
CA PHE A 67 -1.81 13.86 3.46
C PHE A 67 -1.13 15.03 2.72
N PHE A 68 -0.83 14.84 1.43
CA PHE A 68 -0.15 15.85 0.62
C PHE A 68 -1.11 16.85 -0.01
N ASP A 69 -2.42 16.59 -0.01
CA ASP A 69 -3.45 17.51 -0.53
C ASP A 69 -3.79 18.55 0.55
N GLN A 70 -3.18 19.72 0.45
CA GLN A 70 -3.24 20.71 1.53
C GLN A 70 -4.46 21.63 1.40
N ASN A 71 -5.01 21.76 0.20
CA ASN A 71 -6.21 22.55 -0.06
C ASN A 71 -7.50 21.70 -0.07
N ASN A 72 -7.38 20.36 0.00
CA ASN A 72 -8.48 19.38 0.01
C ASN A 72 -9.33 19.40 -1.27
N ASP A 73 -8.70 19.64 -2.43
CA ASP A 73 -9.41 19.64 -3.72
C ASP A 73 -9.34 18.28 -4.46
N GLY A 74 -8.63 17.30 -3.90
CA GLY A 74 -8.45 15.96 -4.46
C GLY A 74 -7.31 15.84 -5.48
N VAL A 75 -6.54 16.91 -5.70
CA VAL A 75 -5.45 16.98 -6.69
C VAL A 75 -4.17 17.49 -6.04
N VAL A 76 -3.15 16.64 -5.97
CA VAL A 76 -1.86 17.02 -5.39
C VAL A 76 -0.94 17.56 -6.48
N TYR A 77 -0.54 18.82 -6.35
CA TYR A 77 0.45 19.45 -7.23
C TYR A 77 1.87 19.41 -6.64
N PRO A 78 2.92 19.60 -7.48
CA PRO A 78 4.30 19.53 -7.02
C PRO A 78 4.64 20.44 -5.83
N TRP A 79 4.03 21.64 -5.74
CA TRP A 79 4.28 22.54 -4.61
C TRP A 79 3.71 22.01 -3.28
N GLU A 80 2.60 21.26 -3.33
CA GLU A 80 2.02 20.62 -2.16
C GLU A 80 2.81 19.38 -1.75
N THR A 81 3.23 18.56 -2.74
CA THR A 81 4.18 17.46 -2.50
C THR A 81 5.46 17.99 -1.83
N PHE A 82 6.02 19.08 -2.35
CA PHE A 82 7.21 19.72 -1.78
C PHE A 82 6.97 20.14 -0.34
N LYS A 83 5.85 20.84 -0.07
CA LYS A 83 5.53 21.28 1.28
C LYS A 83 5.29 20.08 2.22
N GLY A 84 4.58 19.05 1.79
CA GLY A 84 4.36 17.84 2.59
C GLY A 84 5.66 17.10 2.90
N ILE A 85 6.59 16.98 1.95
CA ILE A 85 7.92 16.39 2.21
C ILE A 85 8.73 17.27 3.17
N ARG A 86 8.62 18.60 3.06
CA ARG A 86 9.22 19.54 4.01
C ARG A 86 8.64 19.39 5.42
N ASP A 87 7.34 19.15 5.53
CA ASP A 87 6.64 18.91 6.80
C ASP A 87 7.03 17.56 7.43
N LEU A 88 7.47 16.58 6.63
CA LEU A 88 8.09 15.33 7.10
C LEU A 88 9.55 15.52 7.59
N GLY A 89 10.13 16.71 7.46
CA GLY A 89 11.45 17.05 7.99
C GLY A 89 12.63 16.89 7.03
N PHE A 90 12.39 16.61 5.74
CA PHE A 90 13.46 16.54 4.74
C PHE A 90 14.02 17.91 4.40
N ASP A 91 15.32 18.01 4.09
CA ASP A 91 15.95 19.28 3.69
C ASP A 91 15.40 19.80 2.34
N PRO A 92 15.52 21.11 2.04
CA PRO A 92 14.96 21.68 0.81
C PRO A 92 15.46 21.05 -0.49
N PHE A 93 16.73 20.63 -0.57
CA PHE A 93 17.29 20.04 -1.78
C PHE A 93 16.73 18.64 -2.02
N SER A 94 16.77 17.79 -1.00
CA SER A 94 16.16 16.45 -1.08
C SER A 94 14.67 16.53 -1.35
N SER A 95 13.96 17.48 -0.72
CA SER A 95 12.54 17.70 -0.93
C SER A 95 12.22 18.04 -2.39
N PHE A 96 13.03 18.89 -3.02
CA PHE A 96 12.87 19.24 -4.43
C PHE A 96 13.05 18.02 -5.34
N VAL A 97 14.10 17.23 -5.12
CA VAL A 97 14.38 16.02 -5.91
C VAL A 97 13.26 15.00 -5.76
N ILE A 98 12.85 14.71 -4.53
CA ILE A 98 11.78 13.73 -4.24
C ILE A 98 10.46 14.19 -4.85
N THR A 99 10.11 15.48 -4.72
CA THR A 99 8.91 16.07 -5.35
C THR A 99 8.88 15.80 -6.84
N PHE A 100 9.98 16.11 -7.52
CA PHE A 100 10.06 15.93 -8.97
C PHE A 100 9.85 14.46 -9.36
N VAL A 101 10.50 13.54 -8.63
CA VAL A 101 10.37 12.10 -8.88
C VAL A 101 8.93 11.61 -8.66
N ILE A 102 8.30 11.99 -7.54
CA ILE A 102 6.93 11.58 -7.20
C ILE A 102 5.92 12.08 -8.24
N ASN A 103 5.93 13.39 -8.53
CA ASN A 103 4.98 13.97 -9.46
C ASN A 103 5.22 13.53 -10.90
N ALA A 104 6.47 13.33 -11.33
CA ALA A 104 6.76 12.77 -12.64
C ALA A 104 6.31 11.31 -12.77
N ALA A 105 6.46 10.51 -11.72
CA ALA A 105 6.09 9.09 -11.73
C ALA A 105 4.56 8.89 -11.76
N PHE A 106 3.80 9.62 -10.94
CA PHE A 106 2.38 9.34 -10.71
C PHE A 106 1.42 10.23 -11.50
N SER A 107 1.85 11.41 -11.97
CA SER A 107 0.91 12.34 -12.62
C SER A 107 0.24 11.74 -13.85
N TYR A 108 1.03 11.16 -14.77
CA TYR A 108 0.47 10.68 -16.03
C TYR A 108 -0.53 9.54 -15.86
N ARG A 109 -0.30 8.67 -14.89
CA ARG A 109 -1.12 7.46 -14.67
C ARG A 109 -2.42 7.76 -13.95
N THR A 110 -2.43 8.79 -13.10
CA THR A 110 -3.63 9.29 -12.42
C THR A 110 -4.46 10.25 -13.28
N LEU A 111 -3.99 10.71 -14.45
CA LEU A 111 -4.75 11.62 -15.31
C LEU A 111 -6.14 11.06 -15.69
N PRO A 112 -7.18 11.92 -15.76
CA PRO A 112 -8.50 11.53 -16.24
C PRO A 112 -8.53 11.33 -17.77
N GLY A 113 -7.61 11.96 -18.50
CA GLY A 113 -7.52 11.90 -19.96
C GLY A 113 -6.13 11.49 -20.46
N TRP A 114 -5.93 11.61 -21.77
CA TRP A 114 -4.69 11.21 -22.44
C TRP A 114 -3.68 12.36 -22.62
N VAL A 115 -4.14 13.61 -22.57
CA VAL A 115 -3.28 14.79 -22.75
C VAL A 115 -2.46 15.02 -21.48
N PRO A 116 -1.12 15.00 -21.55
CA PRO A 116 -0.28 15.25 -20.38
C PRO A 116 -0.44 16.68 -19.89
N ASN A 117 -0.51 16.85 -18.57
CA ASN A 117 -0.53 18.17 -17.96
C ASN A 117 0.90 18.52 -17.47
N PRO A 118 1.53 19.60 -17.98
CA PRO A 118 2.89 19.98 -17.60
C PRO A 118 3.04 20.39 -16.13
N LEU A 119 1.92 20.64 -15.43
CA LEU A 119 1.92 20.92 -14.00
C LEU A 119 2.07 19.66 -13.13
N LEU A 120 2.12 18.46 -13.74
CA LEU A 120 2.29 17.18 -13.07
C LEU A 120 1.31 16.94 -11.89
N PRO A 121 -0.01 17.12 -12.08
CA PRO A 121 -1.01 16.86 -11.03
C PRO A 121 -1.13 15.36 -10.74
N ILE A 122 -1.33 15.01 -9.47
CA ILE A 122 -1.68 13.65 -9.04
C ILE A 122 -3.14 13.64 -8.57
N TYR A 123 -3.99 12.85 -9.21
CA TYR A 123 -5.41 12.74 -8.84
C TYR A 123 -5.62 11.63 -7.81
N ILE A 124 -6.03 12.01 -6.58
CA ILE A 124 -6.19 11.07 -5.46
C ILE A 124 -7.21 9.98 -5.80
N GLU A 125 -8.33 10.33 -6.42
CA GLU A 125 -9.37 9.38 -6.82
C GLU A 125 -8.81 8.20 -7.64
N ARG A 126 -7.79 8.45 -8.46
CA ARG A 126 -7.26 7.52 -9.47
C ARG A 126 -5.91 6.92 -9.09
N ILE A 127 -5.42 7.18 -7.88
CA ILE A 127 -4.11 6.71 -7.42
C ILE A 127 -3.96 5.19 -7.43
N HIS A 128 -5.07 4.45 -7.29
CA HIS A 128 -5.08 2.99 -7.40
C HIS A 128 -4.53 2.51 -8.77
N ARG A 129 -4.58 3.33 -9.83
CA ARG A 129 -4.03 3.00 -11.16
C ARG A 129 -2.50 3.02 -11.23
N ASP A 130 -1.86 3.64 -10.25
CA ASP A 130 -0.41 3.66 -10.10
C ASP A 130 0.13 2.42 -9.38
N LYS A 131 -0.74 1.60 -8.80
CA LYS A 131 -0.33 0.31 -8.27
C LYS A 131 0.26 -0.58 -9.34
N HIS A 132 1.42 -1.14 -9.04
CA HIS A 132 2.15 -2.04 -9.93
C HIS A 132 2.68 -3.27 -9.20
N GLY A 133 2.91 -4.36 -9.94
CA GLY A 133 3.26 -5.65 -9.35
C GLY A 133 4.56 -5.68 -8.54
N SER A 134 5.46 -4.71 -8.75
CA SER A 134 6.70 -4.56 -7.96
C SER A 134 6.50 -3.84 -6.62
N ASP A 135 5.29 -3.40 -6.29
CA ASP A 135 5.02 -2.77 -5.00
C ASP A 135 5.13 -3.76 -3.83
N SER A 136 5.36 -3.22 -2.64
CA SER A 136 5.44 -3.94 -1.37
C SER A 136 4.18 -4.71 -0.95
N ALA A 137 3.12 -4.72 -1.77
CA ALA A 137 1.81 -5.29 -1.48
C ALA A 137 1.12 -4.75 -0.21
N THR A 138 1.59 -3.64 0.35
CA THR A 138 0.97 -2.96 1.52
C THR A 138 -0.45 -2.52 1.26
N TYR A 139 -0.70 -2.07 0.03
CA TYR A 139 -2.05 -1.92 -0.50
C TYR A 139 -2.28 -2.91 -1.63
N ASP A 140 -3.52 -3.39 -1.77
CA ASP A 140 -3.95 -4.12 -2.95
C ASP A 140 -4.20 -3.19 -4.15
N THR A 141 -4.68 -3.75 -5.27
CA THR A 141 -4.94 -3.00 -6.51
C THR A 141 -6.02 -1.93 -6.36
N GLU A 142 -6.90 -2.07 -5.36
CA GLU A 142 -7.99 -1.13 -5.08
C GLU A 142 -7.60 -0.10 -4.01
N GLY A 143 -6.39 -0.19 -3.45
CA GLY A 143 -5.90 0.73 -2.42
C GLY A 143 -6.29 0.35 -0.99
N ARG A 144 -6.82 -0.86 -0.77
CA ARG A 144 -7.11 -1.41 0.57
C ARG A 144 -5.82 -1.86 1.23
N THR A 145 -5.66 -1.65 2.53
CA THR A 145 -4.48 -2.14 3.24
C THR A 145 -4.53 -3.67 3.35
N CYS A 146 -3.44 -4.32 2.98
CA CYS A 146 -3.20 -5.73 3.25
C CYS A 146 -2.64 -5.86 4.66
N SER A 147 -3.10 -6.84 5.42
CA SER A 147 -2.48 -7.19 6.70
C SER A 147 -1.10 -7.82 6.49
N PRO A 148 -0.20 -7.81 7.50
CA PRO A 148 1.06 -8.54 7.45
C PRO A 148 0.93 -10.01 7.06
N SER A 149 -0.19 -10.68 7.41
CA SER A 149 -0.45 -12.07 6.99
C SER A 149 -0.64 -12.25 5.49
N MET A 150 -1.05 -11.20 4.75
CA MET A 150 -1.19 -11.23 3.30
C MET A 150 0.09 -10.85 2.56
N HIS A 151 1.02 -10.11 3.18
CA HIS A 151 2.28 -9.69 2.55
C HIS A 151 3.19 -10.86 2.16
N SER A 152 2.99 -12.03 2.78
CA SER A 152 3.67 -13.26 2.40
C SER A 152 3.11 -13.89 1.11
N GLN A 153 1.97 -13.41 0.60
CA GLN A 153 1.32 -13.90 -0.62
C GLN A 153 1.56 -12.89 -1.75
N SER A 154 2.74 -12.98 -2.38
CA SER A 154 2.99 -12.33 -3.67
C SER A 154 1.90 -12.70 -4.68
N PRO A 155 1.51 -11.82 -5.62
CA PRO A 155 0.48 -12.11 -6.61
C PRO A 155 1.06 -13.02 -7.70
N THR A 156 1.28 -14.29 -7.37
CA THR A 156 1.70 -15.31 -8.33
C THR A 156 0.51 -16.19 -8.64
N ILE A 157 -0.05 -15.99 -9.85
CA ILE A 157 -0.64 -17.03 -10.70
C ILE A 157 -1.45 -18.08 -9.92
N TYR A 158 -2.73 -17.79 -9.67
CA TYR A 158 -3.72 -18.85 -9.44
C TYR A 158 -3.93 -19.61 -10.75
N HIS A 159 -3.02 -20.51 -11.09
CA HIS A 159 -3.38 -21.66 -11.92
C HIS A 159 -3.92 -22.71 -10.95
N SER A 160 -5.24 -22.82 -10.89
CA SER A 160 -5.93 -23.88 -10.18
C SER A 160 -5.49 -25.23 -10.74
N ARG A 161 -4.46 -25.85 -10.15
CA ARG A 161 -4.35 -27.30 -10.21
C ARG A 161 -5.27 -27.84 -9.14
N SER A 162 -6.50 -28.13 -9.59
CA SER A 162 -7.42 -29.02 -8.91
C SER A 162 -6.65 -30.29 -8.54
N CYS A 163 -6.33 -30.46 -7.25
CA CYS A 163 -5.88 -31.73 -6.73
C CYS A 163 -7.10 -32.64 -6.65
N GLY A 164 -7.39 -33.30 -7.77
CA GLY A 164 -8.38 -34.36 -7.83
C GLY A 164 -7.79 -35.63 -7.25
N ARG A 165 -8.44 -36.08 -6.17
CA ARG A 165 -8.65 -37.45 -5.69
C ARG A 165 -7.46 -38.39 -5.52
#